data_AF-V9DRF3-F1
#
_entry.id   AF-V9DRF3-F1
#
_cell.length_a   1.000
_cell.length_b   1.000
_cell.length_c   1.000
_cell.angle_alpha   90.00
_cell.angle_beta   90.00
_cell.angle_gamma   90.00
#
_symmetry.space_group_name_H-M   'P 1'
#
loop_
_entity.id
_entity.type
_entity.pdbx_description
1 polymer ?
#
loop_
_entity_poly.entity_id
_entity_poly.type
_entity_poly.pdbx_seq_one_letter_code
_entity_poly.pdbx_strand_id
1 'polypeptide(L)'
;MNNPLYGVLCDSIANQFLIERCGYAMNKGRHSAIIANTYFDYFGSVEYPGMVDVGLRVARLGTTSVVYEVGVFKRGDDAVKAVGGSMHVWVVNEGGVLGRPAKEGIPERVRREYETLMEREEREKQKQKQKREGAKL
;
A
#
# COMPACT_ATOMS: atom_id res chain seq x y z
N MET A 1 18.65 -7.38 -11.29
CA MET A 1 17.98 -6.06 -11.20
C MET A 1 18.54 -5.36 -9.98
N ASN A 2 18.85 -4.07 -10.10
CA ASN A 2 19.50 -3.35 -9.02
C ASN A 2 18.50 -2.97 -7.90
N ASN A 3 18.97 -2.87 -6.65
CA ASN A 3 18.12 -2.69 -5.47
C ASN A 3 17.11 -1.52 -5.56
N PRO A 4 17.46 -0.32 -6.07
CA PRO A 4 16.52 0.80 -6.13
C PRO A 4 15.28 0.54 -6.99
N LEU A 5 15.39 -0.32 -8.01
CA LEU A 5 14.28 -0.61 -8.92
C LEU A 5 13.13 -1.35 -8.24
N TYR A 6 13.40 -2.12 -7.19
CA TYR A 6 12.36 -2.78 -6.41
C TYR A 6 11.46 -1.76 -5.69
N GLY A 7 12.04 -0.67 -5.16
CA GLY A 7 11.28 0.43 -4.58
C GLY A 7 10.40 1.14 -5.62
N VAL A 8 10.91 1.33 -6.85
CA VAL A 8 10.13 1.90 -7.96
C VAL A 8 8.94 1.01 -8.31
N LEU A 9 9.12 -0.32 -8.38
CA LEU A 9 8.02 -1.25 -8.62
C LEU A 9 6.97 -1.19 -7.51
N CYS A 10 7.40 -1.13 -6.24
CA CYS A 10 6.50 -1.03 -5.09
C CYS A 10 5.64 0.24 -5.15
N ASP A 11 6.25 1.40 -5.42
CA ASP A 11 5.50 2.66 -5.54
C ASP A 11 4.58 2.66 -6.77
N SER A 12 5.04 2.09 -7.90
CA SER A 12 4.25 2.03 -9.14
C SER A 12 2.98 1.21 -8.96
N ILE A 13 3.07 0.00 -8.40
CA ILE A 13 1.88 -0.86 -8.21
C ILE A 13 0.91 -0.30 -7.18
N ALA A 14 1.42 0.33 -6.10
CA ALA A 14 0.58 1.00 -5.11
C ALA A 14 -0.15 2.21 -5.71
N ASN A 15 0.54 3.04 -6.49
CA ASN A 15 -0.06 4.19 -7.17
C ASN A 15 -1.05 3.77 -8.26
N GLN A 16 -0.73 2.74 -9.03
CA GLN A 16 -1.67 2.17 -10.02
C GLN A 16 -2.96 1.72 -9.32
N PHE A 17 -2.86 0.98 -8.22
CA PHE A 17 -4.03 0.58 -7.43
C PHE A 17 -4.87 1.78 -6.96
N LEU A 18 -4.23 2.83 -6.43
CA LEU A 18 -4.93 4.04 -5.98
C LEU A 18 -5.68 4.73 -7.13
N ILE A 19 -5.05 4.85 -8.30
CA ILE A 19 -5.66 5.50 -9.46
C ILE A 19 -6.81 4.65 -10.00
N GLU A 20 -6.58 3.37 -10.27
CA GLU A 20 -7.53 2.49 -10.97
C GLU A 20 -8.70 2.05 -10.10
N ARG A 21 -8.46 1.67 -8.84
CA ARG A 21 -9.49 1.15 -7.94
C ARG A 21 -10.13 2.27 -7.11
N CYS A 22 -9.30 3.14 -6.54
CA CYS A 22 -9.78 4.15 -5.61
C CYS A 22 -10.26 5.44 -6.32
N GLY A 23 -9.93 5.62 -7.61
CA GLY A 23 -10.19 6.87 -8.33
C GLY A 23 -9.42 8.05 -7.74
N TYR A 24 -8.26 7.79 -7.12
CA TYR A 24 -7.48 8.79 -6.45
C TYR A 24 -6.76 9.69 -7.47
N ALA A 25 -7.10 10.98 -7.45
CA ALA A 25 -6.43 11.98 -8.28
C ALA A 25 -5.18 12.50 -7.55
N MET A 26 -4.01 12.02 -7.99
CA MET A 26 -2.72 12.48 -7.47
C MET A 26 -2.65 14.01 -7.50
N ASN A 27 -2.23 14.62 -6.38
CA ASN A 27 -1.98 16.06 -6.23
C ASN A 27 -3.19 17.00 -6.36
N LYS A 28 -4.42 16.47 -6.48
CA LYS A 28 -5.65 17.30 -6.57
C LYS A 28 -6.60 17.11 -5.39
N GLY A 29 -6.32 16.17 -4.51
CA GLY A 29 -7.13 15.88 -3.32
C GLY A 29 -6.74 16.73 -2.10
N ARG A 30 -7.68 16.84 -1.14
CA ARG A 30 -7.44 17.42 0.20
C ARG A 30 -6.52 16.58 1.08
N HIS A 31 -6.22 15.35 0.66
CA HIS A 31 -5.33 14.44 1.36
C HIS A 31 -4.31 13.87 0.38
N SER A 32 -3.10 13.63 0.89
CA SER A 32 -2.03 12.93 0.17
C SER A 32 -1.45 11.81 1.02
N ALA A 33 -1.01 10.73 0.38
CA ALA A 33 -0.29 9.66 1.04
C ALA A 33 1.22 9.91 0.90
N ILE A 34 1.93 10.01 2.04
CA ILE A 34 3.40 10.12 2.07
C ILE A 34 4.02 8.81 2.52
N ILE A 35 5.20 8.48 1.98
CA ILE A 35 5.95 7.29 2.39
C ILE A 35 6.71 7.61 3.68
N ALA A 36 6.37 6.92 4.76
CA ALA A 36 7.04 7.06 6.06
C ALA A 36 8.19 6.07 6.25
N ASN A 37 8.11 4.90 5.60
CA ASN A 37 9.12 3.84 5.70
C ASN A 37 9.03 2.93 4.46
N THR A 38 10.16 2.36 4.07
CA THR A 38 10.27 1.26 3.09
C THR A 38 11.17 0.15 3.63
N TYR A 39 10.92 -1.07 3.18
CA TYR A 39 11.75 -2.23 3.51
C TYR A 39 11.77 -3.21 2.34
N PHE A 40 12.84 -3.99 2.20
CA PHE A 40 12.97 -5.05 1.22
C PHE A 40 13.91 -6.15 1.72
N ASP A 41 13.45 -7.38 1.58
CA ASP A 41 14.21 -8.62 1.74
C ASP A 41 14.38 -9.28 0.36
N TYR A 42 15.60 -9.72 0.06
CA TYR A 42 15.97 -10.27 -1.24
C TYR A 42 16.33 -11.74 -1.10
N PHE A 43 15.62 -12.60 -1.83
CA PHE A 43 15.76 -14.06 -1.79
C PHE A 43 16.35 -14.63 -3.08
N GLY A 44 16.33 -13.86 -4.17
CA GLY A 44 16.88 -14.26 -5.45
C GLY A 44 16.98 -13.12 -6.45
N SER A 45 17.57 -13.41 -7.60
CA SER A 45 17.80 -12.43 -8.65
C SER A 45 16.73 -12.51 -9.74
N VAL A 46 16.35 -11.34 -10.26
CA VAL A 46 15.69 -11.17 -11.56
C VAL A 46 16.63 -10.43 -12.50
N GLU A 47 16.61 -10.75 -13.79
CA GLU A 47 17.58 -10.26 -14.77
C GLU A 47 16.92 -9.80 -16.05
N TYR A 48 17.52 -8.83 -16.74
CA TYR A 48 17.13 -8.44 -18.08
C TYR A 48 17.60 -9.52 -19.08
N PRO A 49 16.81 -9.86 -20.11
CA PRO A 49 15.53 -9.30 -20.55
C PRO A 49 14.28 -9.98 -19.95
N GLY A 50 14.40 -10.64 -18.80
CA GLY A 50 13.29 -11.33 -18.16
C GLY A 50 12.15 -10.41 -17.73
N MET A 51 10.94 -10.99 -17.69
CA MET A 51 9.76 -10.32 -17.15
C MET A 51 9.58 -10.63 -15.67
N VAL A 52 9.01 -9.67 -14.95
CA VAL A 52 8.74 -9.74 -13.52
C VAL A 52 7.25 -9.55 -13.31
N ASP A 53 6.63 -10.44 -12.53
CA ASP A 53 5.27 -10.26 -12.05
C ASP A 53 5.33 -9.73 -10.60
N VAL A 54 4.45 -8.78 -10.28
CA VAL A 54 4.47 -8.06 -9.00
C VAL A 54 3.07 -8.18 -8.37
N GLY A 55 3.02 -8.67 -7.13
CA GLY A 55 1.79 -8.75 -6.35
C GLY A 55 1.75 -7.67 -5.28
N LEU A 56 0.57 -7.09 -5.02
CA LEU A 56 0.34 -6.10 -3.97
C LEU A 56 -0.68 -6.63 -2.97
N ARG A 57 -0.39 -6.48 -1.68
CA ARG A 57 -1.35 -6.67 -0.58
C ARG A 57 -1.28 -5.54 0.43
N VAL A 58 -2.32 -5.42 1.24
CA VAL A 58 -2.31 -4.55 2.43
C VAL A 58 -2.06 -5.43 3.64
N ALA A 59 -0.86 -5.33 4.23
CA ALA A 59 -0.47 -6.08 5.42
C ALA A 59 -1.03 -5.48 6.71
N ARG A 60 -1.27 -4.15 6.72
CA ARG A 60 -1.87 -3.49 7.89
C ARG A 60 -2.63 -2.23 7.49
N LEU A 61 -3.79 -2.04 8.09
CA LEU A 61 -4.63 -0.87 7.87
C LEU A 61 -4.95 -0.15 9.18
N GLY A 62 -4.34 1.01 9.39
CA GLY A 62 -4.57 1.91 10.51
C GLY A 62 -5.66 2.95 10.25
N THR A 63 -5.75 3.97 11.11
CA THR A 63 -6.69 5.09 10.96
C THR A 63 -6.23 6.05 9.85
N THR A 64 -4.95 6.43 9.88
CA THR A 64 -4.29 7.34 8.92
C THR A 64 -3.17 6.66 8.14
N SER A 65 -2.84 5.40 8.44
CA SER A 65 -1.71 4.71 7.83
C SER A 65 -2.11 3.39 7.19
N VAL A 66 -1.37 3.00 6.17
CA VAL A 66 -1.46 1.71 5.50
C VAL A 66 -0.06 1.15 5.33
N VAL A 67 0.12 -0.14 5.52
CA VAL A 67 1.36 -0.85 5.20
C VAL A 67 1.06 -1.74 4.01
N TYR A 68 1.70 -1.42 2.88
CA TYR A 68 1.72 -2.27 1.71
C TYR A 68 2.81 -3.30 1.84
N GLU A 69 2.55 -4.47 1.28
CA GLU A 69 3.58 -5.45 1.01
C GLU A 69 3.49 -5.88 -0.46
N VAL A 70 4.65 -6.06 -1.06
CA VAL A 70 4.84 -6.35 -2.46
C VAL A 70 5.73 -7.58 -2.60
N GLY A 71 5.21 -8.58 -3.31
CA GLY A 71 5.96 -9.75 -3.73
C GLY A 71 6.44 -9.60 -5.16
N VAL A 72 7.72 -9.92 -5.41
CA VAL A 72 8.35 -9.83 -6.72
C VAL A 72 8.74 -11.23 -7.20
N PHE A 73 8.25 -11.60 -8.38
CA PHE A 73 8.38 -12.93 -8.96
C PHE A 73 8.99 -12.84 -10.36
N LYS A 74 9.84 -13.80 -10.73
CA LYS A 74 10.24 -13.96 -12.13
C LYS A 74 9.07 -14.61 -12.85
N ARG A 75 8.66 -14.08 -14.02
CA ARG A 75 7.53 -14.66 -14.76
C ARG A 75 7.78 -16.13 -15.08
N GLY A 76 6.82 -16.99 -14.71
CA GLY A 76 6.90 -18.45 -14.87
C GLY A 76 7.64 -19.17 -13.75
N ASP A 77 8.00 -18.48 -12.67
CA ASP A 77 8.62 -19.04 -11.48
C ASP A 77 7.79 -18.68 -10.24
N ASP A 78 7.32 -19.70 -9.52
CA ASP A 78 6.48 -19.51 -8.33
C ASP A 78 7.29 -19.06 -7.11
N ALA A 79 8.61 -19.20 -7.13
CA ALA A 79 9.46 -18.80 -6.03
C ALA A 79 9.65 -17.27 -6.00
N VAL A 80 9.27 -16.67 -4.87
CA VAL A 80 9.47 -15.25 -4.62
C VAL A 80 10.95 -14.87 -4.67
N LYS A 81 11.26 -13.77 -5.35
CA LYS A 81 12.63 -13.25 -5.51
C LYS A 81 12.93 -12.11 -4.56
N ALA A 82 11.93 -11.29 -4.26
CA ALA A 82 12.02 -10.29 -3.21
C ALA A 82 10.64 -10.06 -2.60
N VAL A 83 10.62 -9.73 -1.30
CA VAL A 83 9.45 -9.22 -0.61
C VAL A 83 9.82 -7.89 0.00
N GLY A 84 9.00 -6.88 -0.19
CA GLY A 84 9.22 -5.59 0.43
C GLY A 84 7.93 -4.84 0.57
N GLY A 85 8.02 -3.57 0.89
CA GLY A 85 6.82 -2.78 1.12
C GLY A 85 7.12 -1.37 1.52
N SER A 86 6.04 -0.64 1.76
CA SER A 86 6.07 0.73 2.21
C SER A 86 4.94 1.01 3.19
N MET A 87 5.23 1.83 4.20
CA MET A 87 4.20 2.42 5.04
C MET A 87 3.84 3.78 4.50
N HIS A 88 2.57 3.96 4.13
CA HIS A 88 2.04 5.25 3.72
C HIS A 88 1.21 5.87 4.84
N VAL A 89 1.36 7.17 5.04
CA VAL A 89 0.57 7.96 5.97
C VAL A 89 -0.23 8.99 5.18
N TRP A 90 -1.54 8.99 5.37
CA TRP A 90 -2.46 9.96 4.81
C TRP A 90 -2.38 11.26 5.63
N VAL A 91 -1.97 12.32 4.96
CA VAL A 91 -1.79 13.66 5.51
C VAL A 91 -2.72 14.65 4.82
N VAL A 92 -2.95 15.80 5.45
CA VAL A 92 -3.61 16.93 4.79
C VAL A 92 -2.74 17.45 3.65
N ASN A 93 -3.39 17.84 2.56
CA ASN A 93 -2.78 18.49 1.40
C ASN A 93 -3.53 19.79 1.10
N GLU A 94 -2.84 20.91 1.28
CA GLU A 94 -3.36 22.25 0.98
C GLU A 94 -2.57 22.82 -0.21
N GLY A 95 -3.11 22.67 -1.42
CA GLY A 95 -2.51 23.24 -2.62
C GLY A 95 -1.11 22.71 -2.95
N GLY A 96 -0.79 21.47 -2.57
CA GLY A 96 0.53 20.85 -2.73
C GLY A 96 1.40 20.91 -1.47
N VAL A 97 0.99 21.64 -0.43
CA VAL A 97 1.69 21.67 0.85
C VAL A 97 1.20 20.52 1.73
N LEU A 98 2.11 19.60 2.02
CA LEU A 98 1.87 18.42 2.85
C LEU A 98 1.94 18.79 4.33
N GLY A 99 0.96 18.33 5.11
CA GLY A 99 0.86 18.65 6.54
C GLY A 99 0.89 17.43 7.45
N ARG A 100 0.14 17.54 8.55
CA ARG A 100 0.01 16.48 9.56
C ARG A 100 -0.90 15.35 9.08
N PRO A 101 -0.86 14.17 9.74
CA PRO A 101 -1.81 13.10 9.48
C PRO A 101 -3.27 13.59 9.49
N ALA A 102 -4.05 13.20 8.50
CA ALA A 102 -5.44 13.63 8.33
C ALA A 102 -6.28 13.18 9.52
N LYS A 103 -6.99 14.10 10.19
CA LYS A 103 -7.79 13.76 11.39
C LYS A 103 -8.98 12.87 11.03
N GLU A 104 -9.48 13.05 9.84
CA GLU A 104 -10.57 12.30 9.21
C GLU A 104 -10.15 10.87 8.84
N GLY A 105 -8.85 10.57 8.89
CA GLY A 105 -8.31 9.28 8.50
C GLY A 105 -8.15 9.10 7.00
N ILE A 106 -7.91 7.85 6.61
CA ILE A 106 -7.91 7.41 5.21
C ILE A 106 -9.30 7.67 4.60
N PRO A 107 -9.41 8.28 3.39
CA PRO A 107 -10.70 8.49 2.75
C PRO A 107 -11.50 7.18 2.61
N GLU A 108 -12.79 7.25 2.91
CA GLU A 108 -13.67 6.07 3.02
C GLU A 108 -13.61 5.13 1.81
N ARG A 109 -13.63 5.67 0.59
CA ARG A 109 -13.51 4.87 -0.64
C ARG A 109 -12.19 4.11 -0.69
N VAL A 110 -11.08 4.79 -0.38
CA VAL A 110 -9.75 4.18 -0.41
C VAL A 110 -9.66 3.09 0.67
N ARG A 111 -10.18 3.36 1.87
CA ARG A 111 -10.23 2.38 2.96
C ARG A 111 -10.94 1.11 2.54
N ARG A 112 -12.11 1.21 1.89
CA ARG A 112 -12.86 0.05 1.39
C ARG A 112 -12.05 -0.76 0.37
N GLU A 113 -11.40 -0.09 -0.57
CA GLU A 113 -10.56 -0.78 -1.56
C GLU A 113 -9.36 -1.45 -0.90
N TYR A 114 -8.70 -0.82 0.09
CA TYR A 114 -7.61 -1.44 0.85
C TYR A 114 -8.04 -2.74 1.54
N GLU A 115 -9.24 -2.77 2.11
CA GLU A 115 -9.78 -3.97 2.76
C GLU A 115 -9.95 -5.15 1.79
N THR A 116 -10.05 -4.90 0.47
CA THR A 116 -10.09 -5.96 -0.55
C THR A 116 -8.73 -6.62 -0.77
N LEU A 117 -7.63 -5.90 -0.50
CA LEU A 117 -6.26 -6.38 -0.62
C LEU A 117 -5.70 -6.98 0.68
N MET A 118 -6.48 -6.99 1.76
CA MET A 118 -6.10 -7.62 3.02
C MET A 118 -6.34 -9.13 2.97
N GLU A 119 -5.48 -9.89 3.65
CA GLU A 119 -5.76 -11.31 3.87
C GLU A 119 -7.06 -11.49 4.64
N ARG A 120 -7.73 -12.62 4.39
CA ARG A 120 -9.07 -12.87 4.95
C ARG A 120 -9.08 -12.77 6.48
N GLU A 121 -8.09 -13.37 7.14
CA GLU A 121 -7.98 -13.33 8.60
C GLU A 121 -7.71 -11.92 9.14
N GLU A 122 -6.84 -11.16 8.49
CA GLU A 122 -6.53 -9.78 8.86
C GLU A 122 -7.76 -8.88 8.71
N ARG A 123 -8.52 -9.06 7.62
CA ARG A 123 -9.77 -8.36 7.37
C ARG A 123 -10.83 -8.67 8.42
N GLU A 124 -10.93 -9.92 8.85
CA GLU A 124 -11.86 -10.33 9.91
C GLU A 124 -11.49 -9.72 11.27
N LYS A 125 -10.20 -9.71 11.63
CA LYS A 125 -9.68 -9.01 12.83
C LYS A 125 -9.98 -7.51 12.77
N GLN A 126 -9.83 -6.88 11.60
CA GLN A 126 -10.12 -5.46 11.39
C GLN A 126 -11.61 -5.14 11.59
N LYS A 127 -12.52 -5.97 11.05
CA LYS A 127 -13.97 -5.83 11.24
C LYS A 127 -14.38 -5.97 12.71
N GLN A 128 -13.76 -6.89 13.45
CA GLN A 128 -14.02 -7.05 14.89
C GLN A 128 -13.55 -5.82 15.68
N LYS A 129 -12.39 -5.25 15.34
CA LYS A 129 -11.89 -4.02 15.97
C LYS A 129 -12.83 -2.83 15.74
N GLN A 130 -13.25 -2.60 14.49
CA GLN A 130 -14.19 -1.52 14.16
C GLN A 130 -15.54 -1.66 14.90
N LYS A 131 -16.08 -2.88 15.00
CA LYS A 131 -17.31 -3.15 15.77
C LYS A 131 -17.17 -2.82 17.27
N ARG A 132 -16.03 -3.12 17.87
CA ARG A 132 -15.75 -2.82 19.29
C ARG A 132 -15.59 -1.32 19.56
N GLU A 133 -15.04 -0.58 18.60
CA GLU A 133 -14.88 0.87 18.70
C GLU A 133 -16.22 1.61 18.46
N GLY A 134 -17.04 1.12 17.53
CA GLY A 134 -18.39 1.67 17.28
C GLY A 134 -19.40 1.38 18.40
N ALA A 135 -19.21 0.32 19.19
CA ALA A 135 -20.07 -0.01 20.34
C ALA A 135 -19.72 0.75 21.63
N LYS A 136 -18.69 1.61 21.61
CA LYS A 136 -18.27 2.46 22.74
C LYS A 136 -18.80 3.91 22.65
N LEU A 137 -19.61 4.20 21.64
CA LEU A 137 -20.34 5.46 21.46
C LEU A 137 -21.83 5.23 21.74
#